data_AF-K3X5Z4-F1
#
_entry.id   AF-K3X5Z4-F1
#
_cell.length_a   1.000
_cell.length_b   1.000
_cell.length_c   1.000
_cell.angle_alpha   90.00
_cell.angle_beta   90.00
_cell.angle_gamma   90.00
#
_symmetry.space_group_name_H-M   'P 1'
#
loop_
_entity.id
_entity.type
_entity.pdbx_description
1 polymer ?
#
loop_
_entity_poly.entity_id
_entity_poly.type
_entity_poly.pdbx_seq_one_letter_code
_entity_poly.pdbx_strand_id
1 'polypeptide(L)'
;MVRQRGQSQSLKVAPLAQDEGDDAQDVAMNTSLVCASDAEQQQYSPSPNPMRDSDKTIVQKTTLVVHARCRHVSRFWVEKAVILCDAMQIYALIWQLAQPWPWPTRWLRWTRWVNAFNLDVFSFRAQGAAMGATSQSFSLWGEMEKYWAYALVWASLPFWGWAVTRIVDLHSRKSGHRDFLVVHMQWENALLQLLQLLYLPIGLAALRLVNCDSSGIVSVDPIAMGGCWSARHSAAVLIITICLAGSFLASLPWILHNRIHMYLPHSSDEKHERFLKAKELEFVLGTSETYLEISMPLYASFRRHSVRSPVDMCILKLVLLLVFAILRSPFPRKTNQGCQGTFFVAVMLAFAIKRTLRPPFRVQSSAQLAKIIDWALVANGVFVLLSANGVRSALTVATTMTSCLLLVNVCVLIVLGVALLRSVHQWRNRFKSRHMVRECWPTHERMGAVIDYEMLLRKWVDAIQQAKDVTLKALLVTPSMRSPDELGAVLRNLEACRDEALDSDHLLAEQLSELLLFVNELYVEALSTNPFHNTKISHEELAQLSQTLNRRDDHRSANPVQTSSYRNMDEEQYS
;
A
#
# COMPACT_ATOMS: atom_id res chain seq x y z
N MET A 1 -8.28 -43.46 49.65
CA MET A 1 -8.54 -42.84 50.97
C MET A 1 -9.48 -41.68 50.77
N VAL A 2 -10.69 -41.84 51.30
CA VAL A 2 -11.81 -40.89 51.27
C VAL A 2 -11.70 -39.99 52.50
N ARG A 3 -11.90 -38.67 52.35
CA ARG A 3 -12.47 -37.88 53.45
C ARG A 3 -13.32 -36.73 52.92
N GLN A 4 -14.50 -36.68 53.52
CA GLN A 4 -15.69 -35.90 53.22
C GLN A 4 -15.72 -34.53 53.92
N ARG A 5 -16.54 -33.65 53.32
CA ARG A 5 -17.58 -32.75 53.91
C ARG A 5 -17.24 -31.47 54.69
N GLY A 6 -18.06 -30.47 54.34
CA GLY A 6 -18.52 -29.29 55.09
C GLY A 6 -18.75 -28.13 54.12
N GLN A 7 -19.94 -27.85 53.54
CA GLN A 7 -21.15 -27.20 54.12
C GLN A 7 -20.79 -25.99 55.02
N SER A 8 -21.39 -24.80 54.98
CA SER A 8 -22.56 -24.23 54.28
C SER A 8 -22.70 -22.74 54.67
N GLN A 9 -23.56 -21.98 53.96
CA GLN A 9 -24.25 -20.71 54.34
C GLN A 9 -23.40 -19.39 54.33
N SER A 10 -23.74 -18.32 53.61
CA SER A 10 -24.98 -17.49 53.44
C SER A 10 -25.17 -16.44 54.53
N LEU A 11 -25.09 -15.12 54.19
CA LEU A 11 -26.14 -14.08 54.32
C LEU A 11 -25.61 -12.61 54.34
N LYS A 12 -26.34 -11.73 53.60
CA LYS A 12 -26.68 -10.28 53.79
C LYS A 12 -25.58 -9.20 53.76
N VAL A 13 -25.60 -8.14 52.91
CA VAL A 13 -26.54 -6.97 52.75
C VAL A 13 -26.53 -6.10 54.02
N ALA A 14 -26.25 -4.78 54.10
CA ALA A 14 -25.90 -3.68 53.18
C ALA A 14 -25.18 -2.55 54.02
N PRO A 15 -25.44 -1.23 53.88
CA PRO A 15 -24.66 -0.21 53.15
C PRO A 15 -24.12 0.95 54.05
N LEU A 16 -23.57 2.00 53.39
CA LEU A 16 -23.17 3.36 53.84
C LEU A 16 -21.67 3.60 53.56
N ALA A 17 -21.14 4.75 53.15
CA ALA A 17 -21.54 6.02 52.52
C ALA A 17 -20.35 6.99 52.77
N GLN A 18 -20.21 8.01 51.91
CA GLN A 18 -19.40 9.24 52.07
C GLN A 18 -17.89 9.13 51.79
N ASP A 19 -17.44 9.74 50.67
CA ASP A 19 -16.85 11.11 50.54
C ASP A 19 -15.34 11.01 50.81
N GLU A 20 -14.39 11.58 50.05
CA GLU A 20 -14.35 12.83 49.29
C GLU A 20 -13.01 12.85 48.50
N GLY A 21 -12.92 13.69 47.45
CA GLY A 21 -11.68 14.31 46.94
C GLY A 21 -10.92 13.54 45.85
N ASP A 22 -11.10 13.84 44.55
CA ASP A 22 -10.63 15.00 43.77
C ASP A 22 -9.29 14.79 43.03
N ASP A 23 -9.33 15.20 41.77
CA ASP A 23 -8.25 15.56 40.85
C ASP A 23 -7.38 14.46 40.21
N ALA A 24 -7.87 13.94 39.09
CA ALA A 24 -7.02 13.56 37.95
C ALA A 24 -7.70 13.98 36.64
N GLN A 25 -7.57 15.27 36.30
CA GLN A 25 -8.01 15.84 35.03
C GLN A 25 -7.29 15.23 33.83
N ASP A 26 -8.13 14.88 32.87
CA ASP A 26 -7.91 14.61 31.45
C ASP A 26 -6.74 15.36 30.81
N VAL A 27 -5.76 14.59 30.32
CA VAL A 27 -4.89 15.03 29.22
C VAL A 27 -5.37 14.37 27.94
N ALA A 28 -6.53 14.83 27.46
CA ALA A 28 -6.94 14.65 26.08
C ALA A 28 -6.08 15.57 25.20
N MET A 29 -4.97 15.04 24.67
CA MET A 29 -4.14 15.76 23.71
C MET A 29 -4.87 15.81 22.36
N ASN A 30 -5.71 16.84 22.19
CA ASN A 30 -6.21 17.26 20.90
C ASN A 30 -5.04 17.52 19.96
N THR A 31 -4.86 16.62 18.99
CA THR A 31 -3.88 16.80 17.90
C THR A 31 -4.67 17.23 16.68
N SER A 32 -5.10 18.50 16.65
CA SER A 32 -5.63 19.12 15.45
C SER A 32 -4.45 19.42 14.52
N LEU A 33 -4.20 18.53 13.57
CA LEU A 33 -3.43 18.84 12.38
C LEU A 33 -4.31 19.80 11.56
N VAL A 34 -4.03 21.10 11.62
CA VAL A 34 -4.72 22.10 10.79
C VAL A 34 -4.22 21.91 9.36
N CYS A 35 -4.88 21.04 8.61
CA CYS A 35 -5.02 21.25 7.18
C CYS A 35 -5.92 22.47 7.05
N ALA A 36 -5.38 23.61 6.61
CA ALA A 36 -6.21 24.76 6.28
C ALA A 36 -7.22 24.32 5.20
N SER A 37 -8.47 24.20 5.61
CA SER A 37 -9.62 24.06 4.72
C SER A 37 -9.97 25.46 4.26
N ASP A 38 -9.59 25.81 3.03
CA ASP A 38 -10.01 27.05 2.40
C ASP A 38 -11.53 27.02 2.14
N ALA A 39 -12.26 27.87 2.85
CA ALA A 39 -13.48 28.52 2.37
C ALA A 39 -13.88 29.64 3.34
N GLU A 40 -13.12 30.74 3.41
CA GLU A 40 -13.69 32.04 3.78
C GLU A 40 -12.83 33.20 3.27
N GLN A 41 -13.29 33.84 2.18
CA GLN A 41 -12.87 35.18 1.80
C GLN A 41 -13.41 36.16 2.84
N GLN A 42 -12.57 36.64 3.75
CA GLN A 42 -12.86 37.85 4.52
C GLN A 42 -12.01 39.02 4.03
N GLN A 43 -12.74 39.99 3.50
CA GLN A 43 -12.34 41.27 2.98
C GLN A 43 -11.92 42.18 4.15
N TYR A 44 -10.62 42.43 4.31
CA TYR A 44 -10.10 43.33 5.35
C TYR A 44 -9.79 44.71 4.76
N SER A 45 -10.54 45.72 5.19
CA SER A 45 -10.26 47.14 4.91
C SER A 45 -9.10 47.65 5.79
N PRO A 46 -8.19 48.49 5.28
CA PRO A 46 -7.10 49.04 6.08
C PRO A 46 -7.58 50.28 6.85
N SER A 47 -7.40 50.27 8.18
CA SER A 47 -7.43 51.48 9.01
C SER A 47 -5.99 51.89 9.34
N PRO A 48 -5.62 53.19 9.24
CA PRO A 48 -4.28 53.64 9.55
C PRO A 48 -4.18 54.04 11.03
N ASN A 49 -3.19 53.51 11.74
CA ASN A 49 -2.55 54.26 12.81
C ASN A 49 -1.13 53.71 13.05
N PRO A 50 -0.08 54.56 13.01
CA PRO A 50 1.27 54.16 13.33
C PRO A 50 1.60 54.60 14.76
N MET A 51 2.12 53.69 15.59
CA MET A 51 3.33 53.92 16.39
C MET A 51 3.55 52.80 17.41
N ARG A 52 4.75 52.20 17.30
CA ARG A 52 5.70 52.01 18.39
C ARG A 52 5.38 50.94 19.44
N ASP A 53 5.86 49.72 19.19
CA ASP A 53 6.69 48.95 20.13
C ASP A 53 7.36 47.75 19.40
N SER A 54 8.67 47.73 19.18
CA SER A 54 9.73 47.28 20.10
C SER A 54 9.92 45.74 20.17
N ASP A 55 10.42 45.15 19.08
CA ASP A 55 11.60 44.27 19.04
C ASP A 55 11.68 42.89 19.77
N LYS A 56 10.60 42.25 20.24
CA LYS A 56 10.75 40.91 20.89
C LYS A 56 9.83 39.76 20.48
N THR A 57 8.99 39.87 19.46
CA THR A 57 7.98 38.83 19.18
C THR A 57 7.69 38.56 17.70
N ILE A 58 8.69 38.70 16.82
CA ILE A 58 8.55 38.33 15.40
C ILE A 58 9.72 37.44 14.96
N VAL A 59 9.98 36.36 15.70
CA VAL A 59 10.23 35.09 15.00
C VAL A 59 8.85 34.52 14.72
N GLN A 60 8.13 35.17 13.80
CA GLN A 60 7.07 34.49 13.09
C GLN A 60 7.78 33.29 12.46
N LYS A 61 7.58 32.12 13.07
CA LYS A 61 7.66 30.86 12.35
C LYS A 61 6.79 31.07 11.13
N THR A 62 7.39 31.48 10.04
CA THR A 62 6.84 31.37 8.70
C THR A 62 6.81 29.87 8.46
N THR A 63 5.88 29.16 9.12
CA THR A 63 5.51 27.81 8.75
C THR A 63 5.32 27.87 7.25
N LEU A 64 6.11 27.05 6.56
CA LEU A 64 6.14 26.93 5.12
C LEU A 64 4.75 26.48 4.68
N VAL A 65 3.80 27.42 4.52
CA VAL A 65 2.48 27.17 3.96
C VAL A 65 2.62 27.15 2.44
N VAL A 66 3.46 26.24 1.93
CA VAL A 66 3.23 25.74 0.59
C VAL A 66 1.84 25.11 0.68
N HIS A 67 0.88 25.60 -0.10
CA HIS A 67 -0.49 25.06 -0.18
C HIS A 67 -0.54 23.64 -0.77
N ALA A 68 0.52 22.85 -0.58
CA ALA A 68 0.57 21.45 -0.90
C ALA A 68 -0.41 20.74 0.04
N ARG A 69 -1.45 20.12 -0.55
CA ARG A 69 -2.26 19.08 0.11
C ARG A 69 -1.32 18.25 1.01
N CYS A 70 -1.67 18.03 2.29
CA CYS A 70 -0.84 17.25 3.20
C CYS A 70 -0.55 15.85 2.61
N ARG A 71 0.59 15.73 1.94
CA ARG A 71 1.06 14.50 1.29
C ARG A 71 2.01 13.81 2.24
N HIS A 72 1.61 12.64 2.71
CA HIS A 72 2.44 11.83 3.59
C HIS A 72 2.99 10.62 2.87
N VAL A 73 4.32 10.47 2.92
CA VAL A 73 5.05 9.34 2.32
C VAL A 73 5.39 8.26 3.36
N SER A 74 5.14 8.51 4.65
CA SER A 74 5.55 7.59 5.70
C SER A 74 4.81 6.26 5.61
N ARG A 75 5.55 5.17 5.36
CA ARG A 75 5.02 3.80 5.36
C ARG A 75 5.42 3.01 6.61
N PHE A 76 5.94 3.68 7.64
CA PHE A 76 6.53 3.04 8.82
C PHE A 76 5.61 2.01 9.50
N TRP A 77 4.35 2.37 9.72
CA TRP A 77 3.35 1.48 10.33
C TRP A 77 2.74 0.52 9.31
N VAL A 78 2.54 0.97 8.08
CA VAL A 78 2.02 0.15 6.98
C VAL A 78 2.94 -1.05 6.73
N GLU A 79 4.26 -0.86 6.70
CA GLU A 79 5.24 -1.96 6.59
C GLU A 79 5.06 -3.01 7.68
N LYS A 80 4.96 -2.57 8.94
CA LYS A 80 4.83 -3.47 10.09
C LYS A 80 3.52 -4.24 10.05
N ALA A 81 2.43 -3.55 9.69
CA ALA A 81 1.12 -4.16 9.51
C ALA A 81 1.15 -5.22 8.39
N VAL A 82 1.79 -4.94 7.25
CA VAL A 82 1.94 -5.88 6.13
C VAL A 82 2.77 -7.11 6.55
N ILE A 83 3.92 -6.90 7.21
CA ILE A 83 4.77 -8.00 7.71
C ILE A 83 3.98 -8.89 8.67
N LEU A 84 3.25 -8.29 9.62
CA LEU A 84 2.43 -9.03 10.59
C LEU A 84 1.28 -9.78 9.89
N CYS A 85 0.61 -9.15 8.93
CA CYS A 85 -0.47 -9.78 8.21
C CYS A 85 0.02 -10.97 7.38
N ASP A 86 1.09 -10.80 6.59
CA ASP A 86 1.70 -11.90 5.81
C ASP A 86 2.08 -13.07 6.70
N ALA A 87 2.62 -12.79 7.89
CA ALA A 87 2.99 -13.80 8.87
C ALA A 87 1.78 -14.55 9.41
N MET A 88 0.72 -13.82 9.79
CA MET A 88 -0.50 -14.43 10.30
C MET A 88 -1.22 -15.24 9.22
N GLN A 89 -1.15 -14.81 7.95
CA GLN A 89 -1.67 -15.55 6.81
C GLN A 89 -0.93 -16.88 6.60
N ILE A 90 0.41 -16.87 6.64
CA ILE A 90 1.24 -18.08 6.55
C ILE A 90 1.03 -18.98 7.78
N TYR A 91 0.94 -18.40 8.98
CA TYR A 91 0.66 -19.13 10.21
C TYR A 91 -0.74 -19.79 10.17
N ALA A 92 -1.74 -19.11 9.62
CA ALA A 92 -3.05 -19.70 9.38
C ALA A 92 -2.99 -20.85 8.37
N LEU A 93 -2.13 -20.77 7.35
CA LEU A 93 -1.90 -21.90 6.45
C LEU A 93 -1.25 -23.09 7.17
N ILE A 94 -0.26 -22.83 8.05
CA ILE A 94 0.31 -23.84 8.96
C ILE A 94 -0.78 -24.48 9.83
N TRP A 95 -1.65 -23.66 10.42
CA TRP A 95 -2.76 -24.12 11.26
C TRP A 95 -3.72 -25.05 10.52
N GLN A 96 -4.00 -24.75 9.24
CA GLN A 96 -4.85 -25.60 8.40
C GLN A 96 -4.17 -26.91 8.06
N LEU A 97 -2.88 -26.87 7.75
CA LEU A 97 -2.09 -28.08 7.53
C LEU A 97 -1.89 -28.92 8.79
N ALA A 98 -1.98 -28.31 9.97
CA ALA A 98 -1.91 -29.02 11.25
C ALA A 98 -3.15 -29.88 11.57
N GLN A 99 -4.23 -29.77 10.78
CA GLN A 99 -5.43 -30.61 10.92
C GLN A 99 -5.13 -32.10 10.63
N PRO A 100 -4.53 -32.48 9.47
CA PRO A 100 -4.12 -33.86 9.21
C PRO A 100 -2.87 -34.31 9.99
N TRP A 101 -2.03 -33.36 10.43
CA TRP A 101 -0.78 -33.61 11.18
C TRP A 101 -1.00 -33.23 12.63
N PRO A 102 -1.78 -34.04 13.37
CA PRO A 102 -2.64 -33.52 14.42
C PRO A 102 -1.82 -32.79 15.47
N TRP A 103 -1.85 -31.46 15.37
CA TRP A 103 -1.50 -30.62 16.49
C TRP A 103 -2.53 -30.83 17.60
N PRO A 104 -2.17 -30.57 18.86
CA PRO A 104 -3.08 -30.78 19.97
C PRO A 104 -4.37 -29.97 19.78
N THR A 105 -5.52 -30.62 19.96
CA THR A 105 -6.85 -30.01 19.77
C THR A 105 -7.04 -28.72 20.58
N ARG A 106 -6.49 -28.66 21.81
CA ARG A 106 -6.54 -27.45 22.65
C ARG A 106 -5.81 -26.28 21.98
N TRP A 107 -4.62 -26.54 21.43
CA TRP A 107 -3.84 -25.56 20.70
C TRP A 107 -4.57 -25.06 19.46
N LEU A 108 -5.09 -25.98 18.64
CA LEU A 108 -5.85 -25.63 17.43
C LEU A 108 -7.09 -24.77 17.75
N ARG A 109 -7.81 -25.09 18.83
CA ARG A 109 -8.97 -24.30 19.26
C ARG A 109 -8.57 -22.89 19.71
N TRP A 110 -7.50 -22.75 20.50
CA TRP A 110 -7.02 -21.45 20.97
C TRP A 110 -6.45 -20.57 19.86
N THR A 111 -5.86 -21.17 18.83
CA THR A 111 -5.24 -20.46 17.71
C THR A 111 -6.15 -20.31 16.50
N ARG A 112 -7.40 -20.80 16.54
CA ARG A 112 -8.35 -20.74 15.41
C ARG A 112 -8.54 -19.33 14.82
N TRP A 113 -8.46 -18.30 15.66
CA TRP A 113 -8.64 -16.89 15.28
C TRP A 113 -7.67 -16.42 14.20
N VAL A 114 -6.50 -17.04 14.05
CA VAL A 114 -5.52 -16.66 13.02
C VAL A 114 -6.08 -16.83 11.59
N ASN A 115 -7.06 -17.71 11.39
CA ASN A 115 -7.75 -17.86 10.11
C ASN A 115 -8.50 -16.59 9.67
N ALA A 116 -8.76 -15.64 10.57
CA ALA A 116 -9.35 -14.35 10.23
C ALA A 116 -8.45 -13.53 9.29
N PHE A 117 -7.12 -13.68 9.38
CA PHE A 117 -6.17 -13.00 8.47
C PHE A 117 -6.21 -13.56 7.05
N ASN A 118 -6.64 -14.82 6.90
CA ASN A 118 -6.93 -15.42 5.60
C ASN A 118 -8.37 -15.17 5.15
N LEU A 119 -9.16 -14.39 5.90
CA LEU A 119 -10.59 -14.16 5.66
C LEU A 119 -11.37 -15.47 5.46
N ASP A 120 -10.91 -16.54 6.10
CA ASP A 120 -11.38 -17.89 5.86
C ASP A 120 -12.56 -18.23 6.76
N VAL A 121 -13.72 -17.67 6.43
CA VAL A 121 -14.99 -17.86 7.16
C VAL A 121 -15.34 -19.35 7.25
N PHE A 122 -14.97 -20.14 6.25
CA PHE A 122 -15.16 -21.58 6.23
C PHE A 122 -14.52 -22.27 7.44
N SER A 123 -13.28 -21.94 7.80
CA SER A 123 -12.59 -22.51 8.96
C SER A 123 -13.24 -22.20 10.31
N PHE A 124 -14.18 -21.24 10.38
CA PHE A 124 -14.91 -20.90 11.60
C PHE A 124 -16.22 -21.70 11.79
N ARG A 125 -16.69 -22.42 10.76
CA ARG A 125 -17.89 -23.26 10.84
C ARG A 125 -17.68 -24.50 11.72
N ALA A 126 -18.76 -25.10 12.21
CA ALA A 126 -18.70 -26.32 13.02
C ALA A 126 -18.02 -27.49 12.27
N GLN A 127 -18.34 -27.63 10.98
CA GLN A 127 -17.74 -28.60 10.07
C GLN A 127 -16.55 -28.01 9.29
N GLY A 128 -16.03 -26.84 9.66
CA GLY A 128 -14.98 -26.14 8.90
C GLY A 128 -13.56 -26.66 9.16
N ALA A 129 -13.34 -27.35 10.28
CA ALA A 129 -12.07 -27.92 10.67
C ALA A 129 -12.27 -29.02 11.71
N ALA A 130 -11.55 -30.13 11.59
CA ALA A 130 -11.69 -31.26 12.52
C ALA A 130 -11.00 -31.06 13.87
N MET A 131 -10.25 -29.97 14.07
CA MET A 131 -9.50 -29.66 15.30
C MET A 131 -8.53 -30.78 15.71
N GLY A 132 -7.93 -31.45 14.72
CA GLY A 132 -7.04 -32.59 14.92
C GLY A 132 -7.72 -33.90 15.32
N ALA A 133 -9.06 -33.94 15.35
CA ALA A 133 -9.80 -35.17 15.64
C ALA A 133 -9.86 -36.08 14.41
N THR A 134 -9.45 -37.34 14.54
CA THR A 134 -9.40 -38.30 13.42
C THR A 134 -10.68 -39.10 13.21
N SER A 135 -11.66 -38.98 14.11
CA SER A 135 -12.90 -39.77 14.12
C SER A 135 -14.15 -38.96 13.74
N GLN A 136 -13.99 -37.87 13.01
CA GLN A 136 -15.12 -37.04 12.59
C GLN A 136 -15.86 -37.68 11.41
N SER A 137 -17.17 -37.43 11.32
CA SER A 137 -18.02 -37.90 10.22
C SER A 137 -17.88 -37.09 8.92
N PHE A 138 -17.03 -36.06 8.95
CA PHE A 138 -16.77 -35.14 7.85
C PHE A 138 -15.25 -35.05 7.61
N SER A 139 -14.85 -34.53 6.44
CA SER A 139 -13.45 -34.39 6.07
C SER A 139 -12.64 -33.65 7.14
N LEU A 140 -11.41 -34.09 7.40
CA LEU A 140 -10.48 -33.42 8.34
C LEU A 140 -10.26 -31.93 8.02
N TRP A 141 -10.49 -31.59 6.77
CA TRP A 141 -10.25 -30.29 6.16
C TRP A 141 -11.51 -29.42 6.09
N GLY A 142 -12.61 -29.94 6.62
CA GLY A 142 -13.90 -29.34 6.67
C GLY A 142 -14.77 -29.54 5.43
N GLU A 143 -16.07 -29.36 5.62
CA GLU A 143 -17.11 -29.49 4.61
C GLU A 143 -18.05 -28.29 4.66
N MET A 144 -18.53 -27.87 3.49
CA MET A 144 -19.52 -26.81 3.36
C MET A 144 -20.35 -27.03 2.10
N GLU A 145 -21.67 -27.04 2.27
CA GLU A 145 -22.59 -27.05 1.15
C GLU A 145 -22.38 -25.84 0.24
N LYS A 146 -22.39 -26.08 -1.08
CA LYS A 146 -22.20 -25.05 -2.12
C LYS A 146 -20.84 -24.35 -2.01
N TYR A 147 -19.79 -25.09 -1.65
CA TYR A 147 -18.44 -24.54 -1.54
C TYR A 147 -17.97 -23.91 -2.86
N TRP A 148 -18.41 -24.43 -4.01
CA TRP A 148 -18.10 -23.87 -5.32
C TRP A 148 -18.50 -22.39 -5.45
N ALA A 149 -19.63 -21.99 -4.89
CA ALA A 149 -20.11 -20.61 -4.96
C ALA A 149 -19.21 -19.70 -4.11
N TYR A 150 -18.81 -20.16 -2.93
CA TYR A 150 -17.84 -19.47 -2.09
C TYR A 150 -16.50 -19.29 -2.81
N ALA A 151 -15.97 -20.35 -3.42
CA ALA A 151 -14.74 -20.29 -4.19
C ALA A 151 -14.85 -19.37 -5.42
N LEU A 152 -16.00 -19.37 -6.10
CA LEU A 152 -16.28 -18.51 -7.26
C LEU A 152 -16.28 -17.03 -6.86
N VAL A 153 -16.92 -16.67 -5.75
CA VAL A 153 -16.92 -15.29 -5.24
C VAL A 153 -15.49 -14.82 -5.01
N TRP A 154 -14.68 -15.59 -4.29
CA TRP A 154 -13.26 -15.28 -4.05
C TRP A 154 -12.44 -15.17 -5.34
N ALA A 155 -12.60 -16.13 -6.26
CA ALA A 155 -11.87 -16.12 -7.53
C ALA A 155 -12.27 -14.95 -8.44
N SER A 156 -13.48 -14.41 -8.30
CA SER A 156 -13.98 -13.26 -9.08
C SER A 156 -13.53 -11.90 -8.54
N LEU A 157 -13.14 -11.79 -7.27
CA LEU A 157 -12.80 -10.51 -6.63
C LEU A 157 -11.72 -9.69 -7.36
N PRO A 158 -10.62 -10.26 -7.89
CA PRO A 158 -9.62 -9.50 -8.64
C PRO A 158 -10.19 -8.81 -9.88
N PHE A 159 -11.08 -9.52 -10.59
CA PHE A 159 -11.71 -9.03 -11.81
C PHE A 159 -12.73 -7.92 -11.50
N TRP A 160 -13.50 -8.09 -10.42
CA TRP A 160 -14.40 -7.03 -9.93
C TRP A 160 -13.63 -5.78 -9.50
N GLY A 161 -12.54 -5.94 -8.74
CA GLY A 161 -11.69 -4.82 -8.34
C GLY A 161 -11.13 -4.05 -9.54
N TRP A 162 -10.66 -4.77 -10.56
CA TRP A 162 -10.21 -4.16 -11.81
C TRP A 162 -11.34 -3.48 -12.60
N ALA A 163 -12.52 -4.09 -12.68
CA ALA A 163 -13.67 -3.48 -13.34
C ALA A 163 -14.11 -2.18 -12.66
N VAL A 164 -14.13 -2.15 -11.32
CA VAL A 164 -14.46 -0.96 -10.53
C VAL A 164 -13.47 0.17 -10.80
N THR A 165 -12.15 -0.10 -10.83
CA THR A 165 -11.16 0.97 -11.13
C THR A 165 -11.32 1.52 -12.55
N ARG A 166 -11.72 0.68 -13.52
CA ARG A 166 -12.06 1.14 -14.88
C ARG A 166 -13.33 1.99 -14.93
N ILE A 167 -14.37 1.62 -14.19
CA ILE A 167 -15.61 2.40 -14.10
C ILE A 167 -15.34 3.77 -13.47
N VAL A 168 -14.56 3.80 -12.38
CA VAL A 168 -14.16 5.05 -11.70
C VAL A 168 -13.35 5.95 -12.64
N ASP A 169 -12.42 5.39 -13.42
CA ASP A 169 -11.64 6.13 -14.42
C ASP A 169 -12.56 6.72 -15.50
N LEU A 170 -13.43 5.91 -16.10
CA LEU A 170 -14.39 6.36 -17.11
C LEU A 170 -15.32 7.45 -16.58
N HIS A 171 -15.81 7.31 -15.34
CA HIS A 171 -16.66 8.31 -14.72
C HIS A 171 -15.89 9.61 -14.45
N SER A 172 -14.66 9.52 -13.93
CA SER A 172 -13.85 10.70 -13.61
C SER A 172 -13.46 11.49 -14.87
N ARG A 173 -13.19 10.80 -15.99
CA ARG A 173 -12.96 11.43 -17.30
C ARG A 173 -14.20 12.15 -17.81
N LYS A 174 -15.38 11.53 -17.70
CA LYS A 174 -16.66 12.15 -18.12
C LYS A 174 -17.00 13.38 -17.27
N SER A 175 -16.71 13.34 -15.97
CA SER A 175 -16.99 14.43 -15.04
C SER A 175 -16.00 15.60 -15.13
N GLY A 176 -14.98 15.53 -15.99
CA GLY A 176 -14.02 16.62 -16.21
C GLY A 176 -13.18 16.99 -14.98
N HIS A 177 -13.04 16.08 -14.00
CA HIS A 177 -12.24 16.35 -12.81
C HIS A 177 -10.77 16.50 -13.19
N ARG A 178 -10.14 17.64 -12.90
CA ARG A 178 -8.73 17.92 -13.23
C ARG A 178 -7.75 16.93 -12.59
N ASP A 179 -8.13 16.32 -11.47
CA ASP A 179 -7.29 15.39 -10.71
C ASP A 179 -7.54 13.91 -11.07
N PHE A 180 -8.30 13.61 -12.13
CA PHE A 180 -8.71 12.23 -12.44
C PHE A 180 -7.52 11.28 -12.57
N LEU A 181 -6.40 11.75 -13.13
CA LEU A 181 -5.19 10.94 -13.33
C LEU A 181 -4.55 10.55 -11.99
N VAL A 182 -4.43 11.49 -11.05
CA VAL A 182 -3.87 11.25 -9.72
C VAL A 182 -4.75 10.28 -8.94
N VAL A 183 -6.07 10.51 -8.97
CA VAL A 183 -7.05 9.63 -8.33
C VAL A 183 -6.98 8.22 -8.92
N HIS A 184 -6.89 8.09 -10.25
CA HIS A 184 -6.72 6.81 -10.93
C HIS A 184 -5.47 6.07 -10.46
N MET A 185 -4.32 6.74 -10.42
CA MET A 185 -3.05 6.15 -9.96
C MET A 185 -3.11 5.74 -8.47
N GLN A 186 -3.79 6.52 -7.62
CA GLN A 186 -3.99 6.17 -6.21
C GLN A 186 -4.83 4.90 -6.08
N TRP A 187 -5.96 4.80 -6.78
CA TRP A 187 -6.82 3.62 -6.76
C TRP A 187 -6.13 2.39 -7.32
N GLU A 188 -5.34 2.54 -8.38
CA GLU A 188 -4.59 1.43 -8.95
C GLU A 188 -3.53 0.90 -7.97
N ASN A 189 -2.75 1.80 -7.35
CA ASN A 189 -1.77 1.43 -6.33
C ASN A 189 -2.43 0.81 -5.08
N ALA A 190 -3.61 1.29 -4.68
CA ALA A 190 -4.39 0.74 -3.58
C ALA A 190 -4.94 -0.65 -3.92
N LEU A 191 -5.48 -0.83 -5.13
CA LEU A 191 -5.95 -2.12 -5.63
C LEU A 191 -4.82 -3.14 -5.66
N LEU A 192 -3.63 -2.79 -6.18
CA LEU A 192 -2.49 -3.71 -6.20
C LEU A 192 -2.06 -4.15 -4.80
N GLN A 193 -2.04 -3.24 -3.83
CA GLN A 193 -1.74 -3.57 -2.43
C GLN A 193 -2.82 -4.46 -1.81
N LEU A 194 -4.10 -4.17 -2.07
CA LEU A 194 -5.21 -5.00 -1.61
C LEU A 194 -5.15 -6.41 -2.23
N LEU A 195 -4.84 -6.53 -3.51
CA LEU A 195 -4.71 -7.84 -4.18
C LEU A 195 -3.53 -8.65 -3.65
N GLN A 196 -2.42 -8.01 -3.26
CA GLN A 196 -1.32 -8.70 -2.56
C GLN A 196 -1.76 -9.25 -1.19
N LEU A 197 -2.58 -8.48 -0.45
CA LEU A 197 -3.16 -8.91 0.82
C LEU A 197 -4.14 -10.09 0.62
N LEU A 198 -4.97 -10.01 -0.42
CA LEU A 198 -5.97 -11.04 -0.75
C LEU A 198 -5.40 -12.25 -1.49
N TYR A 199 -4.10 -12.25 -1.82
CA TYR A 199 -3.46 -13.30 -2.61
C TYR A 199 -3.60 -14.70 -1.97
N LEU A 200 -3.28 -14.83 -0.69
CA LEU A 200 -3.40 -16.10 0.03
C LEU A 200 -4.87 -16.51 0.27
N PRO A 201 -5.78 -15.62 0.73
CA PRO A 201 -7.21 -15.92 0.83
C PRO A 201 -7.83 -16.50 -0.45
N ILE A 202 -7.60 -15.83 -1.59
CA ILE A 202 -8.15 -16.24 -2.89
C ILE A 202 -7.57 -17.60 -3.31
N GLY A 203 -6.24 -17.73 -3.23
CA GLY A 203 -5.58 -18.97 -3.61
C GLY A 203 -6.00 -20.15 -2.75
N LEU A 204 -6.17 -19.94 -1.44
CA LEU A 204 -6.64 -20.96 -0.52
C LEU A 204 -8.09 -21.39 -0.82
N ALA A 205 -8.99 -20.42 -1.03
CA ALA A 205 -10.39 -20.71 -1.33
C ALA A 205 -10.53 -21.55 -2.61
N ALA A 206 -9.78 -21.20 -3.66
CA ALA A 206 -9.85 -21.86 -4.96
C ALA A 206 -9.10 -23.21 -5.00
N LEU A 207 -7.90 -23.31 -4.41
CA LEU A 207 -7.11 -24.54 -4.46
C LEU A 207 -7.67 -25.66 -3.57
N ARG A 208 -8.49 -25.32 -2.57
CA ARG A 208 -9.21 -26.31 -1.77
C ARG A 208 -10.13 -27.20 -2.61
N LEU A 209 -10.67 -26.69 -3.73
CA LEU A 209 -11.51 -27.45 -4.64
C LEU A 209 -10.80 -28.68 -5.21
N VAL A 210 -9.49 -28.59 -5.48
CA VAL A 210 -8.71 -29.66 -6.12
C VAL A 210 -8.64 -30.93 -5.25
N ASN A 211 -8.92 -30.81 -3.95
CA ASN A 211 -8.65 -31.85 -3.00
C ASN A 211 -9.78 -32.89 -2.90
N CYS A 212 -9.39 -34.15 -3.10
CA CYS A 212 -10.27 -35.31 -2.94
C CYS A 212 -9.87 -36.19 -1.76
N ASP A 213 -10.85 -36.92 -1.25
CA ASP A 213 -10.68 -37.93 -0.22
C ASP A 213 -10.33 -39.31 -0.83
N SER A 214 -9.83 -40.26 -0.03
CA SER A 214 -9.47 -41.59 -0.57
C SER A 214 -10.68 -42.41 -1.04
N SER A 215 -11.87 -42.06 -0.53
CA SER A 215 -13.16 -42.58 -0.99
C SER A 215 -13.50 -42.16 -2.42
N GLY A 216 -12.70 -41.28 -3.03
CA GLY A 216 -12.95 -40.73 -4.35
C GLY A 216 -14.05 -39.68 -4.33
N ILE A 217 -14.33 -39.06 -3.19
CA ILE A 217 -15.32 -37.99 -3.02
C ILE A 217 -14.59 -36.64 -2.85
N VAL A 218 -15.21 -35.54 -3.28
CA VAL A 218 -14.66 -34.19 -3.09
C VAL A 218 -14.62 -33.83 -1.60
N SER A 219 -13.48 -33.36 -1.10
CA SER A 219 -13.28 -33.17 0.34
C SER A 219 -14.07 -32.01 0.95
N VAL A 220 -14.36 -30.96 0.18
CA VAL A 220 -14.97 -29.72 0.68
C VAL A 220 -16.47 -29.63 0.48
N ASP A 221 -17.03 -30.35 -0.50
CA ASP A 221 -18.47 -30.35 -0.82
C ASP A 221 -18.87 -31.70 -1.43
N PRO A 222 -18.96 -32.76 -0.61
CA PRO A 222 -19.28 -34.10 -1.09
C PRO A 222 -20.70 -34.20 -1.65
N ILE A 223 -21.65 -33.38 -1.17
CA ILE A 223 -23.07 -33.45 -1.53
C ILE A 223 -23.33 -32.83 -2.91
N ALA A 224 -22.84 -31.60 -3.15
CA ALA A 224 -23.18 -30.90 -4.40
C ALA A 224 -22.31 -31.37 -5.59
N MET A 225 -21.04 -31.69 -5.34
CA MET A 225 -20.09 -32.10 -6.38
C MET A 225 -19.99 -33.61 -6.58
N GLY A 226 -20.41 -34.40 -5.59
CA GLY A 226 -20.37 -35.86 -5.64
C GLY A 226 -18.94 -36.40 -5.75
N GLY A 227 -18.73 -37.29 -6.72
CA GLY A 227 -17.44 -37.93 -6.96
C GLY A 227 -16.33 -36.97 -7.38
N CYS A 228 -15.12 -37.28 -6.96
CA CYS A 228 -13.89 -36.68 -7.44
C CYS A 228 -13.78 -36.85 -8.97
N TRP A 229 -13.29 -35.83 -9.66
CA TRP A 229 -13.27 -35.73 -11.12
C TRP A 229 -14.60 -35.98 -11.86
N SER A 230 -15.74 -35.91 -11.16
CA SER A 230 -17.05 -35.85 -11.83
C SER A 230 -17.12 -34.66 -12.79
N ALA A 231 -18.02 -34.69 -13.78
CA ALA A 231 -18.17 -33.58 -14.72
C ALA A 231 -18.34 -32.21 -14.01
N ARG A 232 -19.09 -32.18 -12.90
CA ARG A 232 -19.29 -30.96 -12.10
C ARG A 232 -18.02 -30.53 -11.37
N HIS A 233 -17.33 -31.47 -10.73
CA HIS A 233 -16.09 -31.16 -10.01
C HIS A 233 -14.98 -30.72 -10.97
N SER A 234 -14.79 -31.43 -12.08
CA SER A 234 -13.83 -31.09 -13.13
C SER A 234 -14.12 -29.72 -13.74
N ALA A 235 -15.39 -29.39 -14.00
CA ALA A 235 -15.78 -28.05 -14.46
C ALA A 235 -15.47 -26.97 -13.42
N ALA A 236 -15.76 -27.21 -12.14
CA ALA A 236 -15.45 -26.27 -11.06
C ALA A 236 -13.95 -26.02 -10.92
N VAL A 237 -13.12 -27.07 -10.95
CA VAL A 237 -11.65 -26.95 -10.90
C VAL A 237 -11.13 -26.19 -12.13
N LEU A 238 -11.59 -26.52 -13.33
CA LEU A 238 -11.15 -25.86 -14.55
C LEU A 238 -11.52 -24.36 -14.55
N ILE A 239 -12.79 -24.03 -14.31
CA ILE A 239 -13.28 -22.65 -14.40
C ILE A 239 -12.79 -21.81 -13.22
N ILE A 240 -13.00 -22.28 -11.98
CA ILE A 240 -12.74 -21.48 -10.79
C ILE A 240 -11.25 -21.50 -10.45
N THR A 241 -10.64 -22.68 -10.38
CA THR A 241 -9.25 -22.81 -9.92
C THR A 241 -8.25 -22.47 -11.03
N ILE A 242 -8.41 -22.99 -12.24
CA ILE A 242 -7.43 -22.78 -13.32
C ILE A 242 -7.67 -21.46 -14.04
N CYS A 243 -8.87 -21.23 -14.59
CA CYS A 243 -9.14 -20.04 -15.41
C CYS A 243 -9.18 -18.75 -14.58
N LEU A 244 -9.96 -18.71 -13.49
CA LEU A 244 -10.13 -17.48 -12.71
C LEU A 244 -9.00 -17.28 -11.68
N ALA A 245 -8.88 -18.16 -10.69
CA ALA A 245 -7.89 -17.99 -9.63
C ALA A 245 -6.45 -18.21 -10.14
N GLY A 246 -6.23 -19.20 -11.01
CA GLY A 246 -4.91 -19.52 -11.55
C GLY A 246 -4.34 -18.39 -12.41
N SER A 247 -5.17 -17.76 -13.25
CA SER A 247 -4.75 -16.58 -14.01
C SER A 247 -4.40 -15.42 -13.09
N PHE A 248 -5.16 -15.17 -12.02
CA PHE A 248 -4.83 -14.15 -11.01
C PHE A 248 -3.52 -14.48 -10.27
N LEU A 249 -3.37 -15.71 -9.76
CA LEU A 249 -2.21 -16.14 -8.99
C LEU A 249 -0.92 -16.05 -9.82
N ALA A 250 -0.97 -16.36 -11.11
CA ALA A 250 0.18 -16.23 -12.01
C ALA A 250 0.40 -14.79 -12.49
N SER A 251 -0.66 -14.04 -12.80
CA SER A 251 -0.54 -12.70 -13.38
C SER A 251 -0.15 -11.63 -12.37
N LEU A 252 -0.60 -11.68 -11.11
CA LEU A 252 -0.25 -10.66 -10.13
C LEU A 252 1.28 -10.54 -9.90
N PRO A 253 2.03 -11.60 -9.59
CA PRO A 253 3.48 -11.50 -9.43
C PRO A 253 4.18 -11.05 -10.72
N TRP A 254 3.67 -11.45 -11.90
CA TRP A 254 4.17 -11.01 -13.20
C TRP A 254 3.97 -9.50 -13.43
N ILE A 255 2.75 -8.99 -13.16
CA ILE A 255 2.41 -7.56 -13.27
C ILE A 255 3.27 -6.73 -12.30
N LEU A 256 3.39 -7.18 -11.05
CA LEU A 256 4.23 -6.51 -10.05
C LEU A 256 5.70 -6.50 -10.46
N HIS A 257 6.22 -7.62 -10.97
CA HIS A 257 7.58 -7.70 -11.49
C HIS A 257 7.81 -6.70 -12.62
N ASN A 258 6.93 -6.68 -13.61
CA ASN A 258 7.08 -5.81 -14.78
C ASN A 258 6.99 -4.32 -14.40
N ARG A 259 6.06 -3.95 -13.51
CA ARG A 259 5.97 -2.56 -13.03
C ARG A 259 7.21 -2.14 -12.25
N ILE A 260 7.66 -2.97 -11.31
CA ILE A 260 8.87 -2.66 -10.52
C ILE A 260 10.10 -2.61 -11.43
N HIS A 261 10.20 -3.48 -12.43
CA HIS A 261 11.35 -3.51 -13.33
C HIS A 261 11.39 -2.32 -14.30
N MET A 262 10.25 -1.92 -14.84
CA MET A 262 10.13 -0.83 -15.80
C MET A 262 10.60 0.51 -15.22
N TYR A 263 10.38 0.73 -13.93
CA TYR A 263 10.68 2.00 -13.25
C TYR A 263 11.89 1.94 -12.32
N LEU A 264 12.82 1.01 -12.56
CA LEU A 264 14.04 0.86 -11.77
C LEU A 264 15.27 1.34 -12.54
N PRO A 265 15.57 2.65 -12.53
CA PRO A 265 16.61 3.25 -13.38
C PRO A 265 18.04 2.85 -13.01
N HIS A 266 18.31 2.59 -11.73
CA HIS A 266 19.68 2.49 -11.21
C HIS A 266 20.04 1.07 -10.76
N SER A 267 21.26 0.62 -11.06
CA SER A 267 21.83 -0.66 -10.57
C SER A 267 22.52 -0.53 -9.21
N SER A 268 23.10 0.63 -8.92
CA SER A 268 23.81 0.90 -7.64
C SER A 268 22.83 1.17 -6.49
N ASP A 269 23.16 0.63 -5.31
CA ASP A 269 22.40 0.81 -4.07
C ASP A 269 22.32 2.29 -3.65
N GLU A 270 23.41 3.05 -3.81
CA GLU A 270 23.46 4.48 -3.43
C GLU A 270 22.62 5.35 -4.35
N LYS A 271 22.75 5.15 -5.67
CA LYS A 271 21.97 5.88 -6.67
C LYS A 271 20.47 5.57 -6.54
N HIS A 272 20.13 4.32 -6.25
CA HIS A 272 18.74 3.93 -5.99
C HIS A 272 18.17 4.62 -4.75
N GLU A 273 18.92 4.66 -3.64
CA GLU A 273 18.48 5.33 -2.42
C GLU A 273 18.35 6.85 -2.62
N ARG A 274 19.27 7.47 -3.36
CA ARG A 274 19.21 8.90 -3.73
C ARG A 274 17.97 9.19 -4.58
N PHE A 275 17.71 8.36 -5.60
CA PHE A 275 16.53 8.45 -6.45
C PHE A 275 15.22 8.30 -5.66
N LEU A 276 15.12 7.31 -4.76
CA LEU A 276 13.95 7.14 -3.89
C LEU A 276 13.71 8.38 -3.04
N LYS A 277 14.76 8.89 -2.36
CA LYS A 277 14.65 10.10 -1.53
C LYS A 277 14.23 11.32 -2.34
N ALA A 278 14.79 11.50 -3.55
CA ALA A 278 14.43 12.60 -4.43
C ALA A 278 12.94 12.55 -4.79
N LYS A 279 12.44 11.43 -5.31
CA LYS A 279 11.01 11.28 -5.68
C LYS A 279 10.06 11.34 -4.49
N GLU A 280 10.46 10.82 -3.32
CA GLU A 280 9.70 10.99 -2.08
C GLU A 280 9.62 12.47 -1.68
N LEU A 281 10.72 13.24 -1.84
CA LEU A 281 10.76 14.67 -1.55
C LEU A 281 9.91 15.48 -2.54
N GLU A 282 10.02 15.21 -3.83
CA GLU A 282 9.19 15.84 -4.87
C GLU A 282 7.69 15.67 -4.58
N PHE A 283 7.30 14.48 -4.13
CA PHE A 283 5.91 14.20 -3.77
C PHE A 283 5.46 14.95 -2.51
N VAL A 284 6.29 14.99 -1.46
CA VAL A 284 5.99 15.73 -0.22
C VAL A 284 5.86 17.23 -0.50
N LEU A 285 6.73 17.78 -1.32
CA LEU A 285 6.71 19.20 -1.71
C LEU A 285 5.57 19.54 -2.69
N GLY A 286 4.87 18.53 -3.21
CA GLY A 286 3.83 18.71 -4.22
C GLY A 286 4.37 19.17 -5.57
N THR A 287 5.69 19.09 -5.80
CA THR A 287 6.28 19.48 -7.07
C THR A 287 6.04 18.42 -8.14
N SER A 288 5.91 17.14 -7.82
CA SER A 288 5.60 16.09 -8.80
C SER A 288 4.68 14.99 -8.28
N GLU A 289 3.88 14.41 -9.19
CA GLU A 289 3.06 13.21 -8.97
C GLU A 289 3.77 11.92 -9.42
N THR A 290 4.99 12.02 -9.94
CA THR A 290 5.75 10.89 -10.50
C THR A 290 5.86 9.73 -9.51
N TYR A 291 5.88 10.00 -8.20
CA TYR A 291 5.84 8.98 -7.14
C TYR A 291 4.66 8.00 -7.29
N LEU A 292 3.47 8.49 -7.60
CA LEU A 292 2.29 7.65 -7.80
C LEU A 292 2.30 6.98 -9.18
N GLU A 293 2.71 7.72 -10.20
CA GLU A 293 2.79 7.27 -11.60
C GLU A 293 3.66 6.02 -11.76
N ILE A 294 4.87 6.05 -11.20
CA ILE A 294 5.82 4.93 -11.26
C ILE A 294 5.51 3.83 -10.24
N SER A 295 4.37 3.93 -9.54
CA SER A 295 3.95 2.95 -8.52
C SER A 295 4.97 2.77 -7.38
N MET A 296 5.71 3.83 -7.01
CA MET A 296 6.67 3.79 -5.89
C MET A 296 6.08 3.28 -4.57
N PRO A 297 4.80 3.51 -4.21
CA PRO A 297 4.19 2.90 -3.05
C PRO A 297 4.44 1.38 -2.89
N LEU A 298 4.58 0.66 -4.00
CA LEU A 298 4.78 -0.79 -3.99
C LEU A 298 6.19 -1.19 -3.54
N TYR A 299 7.21 -0.35 -3.81
CA TYR A 299 8.61 -0.75 -3.63
C TYR A 299 9.49 0.24 -2.84
N ALA A 300 9.00 1.43 -2.50
CA ALA A 300 9.76 2.45 -1.77
C ALA A 300 10.23 2.00 -0.38
N SER A 301 9.61 0.97 0.20
CA SER A 301 9.98 0.35 1.47
C SER A 301 11.29 -0.44 1.43
N PHE A 302 11.74 -0.86 0.25
CA PHE A 302 12.78 -1.87 0.12
C PHE A 302 14.12 -1.30 -0.33
N ARG A 303 15.19 -1.99 0.06
CA ARG A 303 16.54 -1.73 -0.45
C ARG A 303 16.68 -2.24 -1.88
N ARG A 304 17.66 -1.73 -2.62
CA ARG A 304 17.87 -2.05 -4.04
C ARG A 304 17.94 -3.55 -4.36
N HIS A 305 18.68 -4.33 -3.58
CA HIS A 305 18.83 -5.78 -3.77
C HIS A 305 17.56 -6.58 -3.43
N SER A 306 16.60 -5.96 -2.74
CA SER A 306 15.34 -6.56 -2.29
C SER A 306 14.11 -5.80 -2.78
N VAL A 307 14.25 -4.95 -3.81
CA VAL A 307 13.14 -4.19 -4.39
C VAL A 307 12.00 -5.09 -4.90
N ARG A 308 12.33 -6.34 -5.26
CA ARG A 308 11.40 -7.39 -5.68
C ARG A 308 10.74 -8.15 -4.53
N SER A 309 10.93 -7.74 -3.27
CA SER A 309 10.39 -8.44 -2.10
C SER A 309 8.85 -8.64 -2.13
N PRO A 310 8.02 -7.72 -2.66
CA PRO A 310 6.58 -7.98 -2.81
C PRO A 310 6.28 -9.15 -3.74
N VAL A 311 7.04 -9.26 -4.83
CA VAL A 311 6.95 -10.37 -5.79
C VAL A 311 7.42 -11.66 -5.14
N ASP A 312 8.57 -11.63 -4.46
CA ASP A 312 9.11 -12.78 -3.73
C ASP A 312 8.12 -13.32 -2.69
N MET A 313 7.37 -12.45 -2.00
CA MET A 313 6.34 -12.85 -1.04
C MET A 313 5.13 -13.51 -1.73
N CYS A 314 4.68 -12.99 -2.88
CA CYS A 314 3.63 -13.62 -3.67
C CYS A 314 4.08 -15.01 -4.17
N ILE A 315 5.31 -15.14 -4.65
CA ILE A 315 5.90 -16.42 -5.07
C ILE A 315 5.99 -17.39 -3.89
N LEU A 316 6.43 -16.93 -2.71
CA LEU A 316 6.44 -17.75 -1.50
C LEU A 316 5.03 -18.28 -1.20
N LYS A 317 4.04 -17.39 -1.13
CA LYS A 317 2.64 -17.76 -0.86
C LYS A 317 2.13 -18.76 -1.90
N LEU A 318 2.44 -18.56 -3.19
CA LEU A 318 2.07 -19.47 -4.26
C LEU A 318 2.71 -20.86 -4.09
N VAL A 319 4.02 -20.92 -3.82
CA VAL A 319 4.73 -22.19 -3.61
C VAL A 319 4.15 -22.92 -2.39
N LEU A 320 3.90 -22.22 -1.28
CA LEU A 320 3.29 -22.80 -0.09
C LEU A 320 1.86 -23.30 -0.36
N LEU A 321 1.07 -22.58 -1.16
CA LEU A 321 -0.26 -23.00 -1.62
C LEU A 321 -0.22 -24.23 -2.54
N LEU A 322 0.76 -24.31 -3.44
CA LEU A 322 0.97 -25.48 -4.29
C LEU A 322 1.38 -26.70 -3.46
N VAL A 323 2.26 -26.54 -2.47
CA VAL A 323 2.59 -27.60 -1.51
C VAL A 323 1.35 -28.00 -0.70
N PHE A 324 0.54 -27.02 -0.28
CA PHE A 324 -0.73 -27.27 0.42
C PHE A 324 -1.71 -28.10 -0.41
N ALA A 325 -1.86 -27.81 -1.71
CA ALA A 325 -2.85 -28.44 -2.58
C ALA A 325 -2.36 -29.75 -3.21
N ILE A 326 -1.17 -29.76 -3.84
CA ILE A 326 -0.69 -30.86 -4.68
C ILE A 326 -0.12 -32.01 -3.83
N LEU A 327 0.68 -31.69 -2.81
CA LEU A 327 1.30 -32.72 -1.98
C LEU A 327 0.35 -33.27 -0.90
N ARG A 328 -0.92 -32.90 -0.96
CA ARG A 328 -1.92 -33.37 -0.01
C ARG A 328 -2.14 -34.86 -0.15
N SER A 329 -2.10 -35.57 0.97
CA SER A 329 -2.47 -36.99 1.03
C SER A 329 -4.00 -37.14 1.12
N PRO A 330 -4.65 -37.99 0.29
CA PRO A 330 -6.06 -38.29 0.45
C PRO A 330 -6.28 -39.05 1.76
N PHE A 331 -7.12 -38.54 2.66
CA PHE A 331 -7.40 -39.20 3.93
C PHE A 331 -8.11 -40.54 3.67
N PRO A 332 -7.83 -41.63 4.42
CA PRO A 332 -6.94 -41.75 5.57
C PRO A 332 -5.48 -42.07 5.23
N ARG A 333 -5.11 -42.12 3.95
CA ARG A 333 -3.73 -42.39 3.55
C ARG A 333 -2.85 -41.22 3.99
N LYS A 334 -1.71 -41.54 4.61
CA LYS A 334 -0.72 -40.56 5.09
C LYS A 334 0.57 -40.51 4.26
N THR A 335 0.56 -41.13 3.07
CA THR A 335 1.78 -41.38 2.27
C THR A 335 2.58 -40.12 1.98
N ASN A 336 1.91 -39.03 1.61
CA ASN A 336 2.58 -37.80 1.19
C ASN A 336 2.76 -36.78 2.33
N GLN A 337 2.30 -37.07 3.55
CA GLN A 337 2.31 -36.11 4.66
C GLN A 337 3.72 -35.69 5.04
N GLY A 338 4.66 -36.65 5.14
CA GLY A 338 6.07 -36.37 5.44
C GLY A 338 6.70 -35.46 4.39
N CYS A 339 6.50 -35.75 3.10
CA CYS A 339 6.98 -34.91 2.00
C CYS A 339 6.36 -33.51 2.06
N GLN A 340 5.05 -33.40 2.25
CA GLN A 340 4.34 -32.12 2.32
C GLN A 340 4.88 -31.24 3.46
N GLY A 341 4.99 -31.78 4.68
CA GLY A 341 5.55 -31.04 5.82
C GLY A 341 7.02 -30.66 5.60
N THR A 342 7.82 -31.56 5.01
CA THR A 342 9.25 -31.32 4.74
C THR A 342 9.46 -30.21 3.72
N PHE A 343 8.77 -30.26 2.57
CA PHE A 343 8.87 -29.19 1.56
C PHE A 343 8.33 -27.86 2.08
N PHE A 344 7.22 -27.87 2.81
CA PHE A 344 6.65 -26.66 3.38
C PHE A 344 7.64 -25.94 4.31
N VAL A 345 8.26 -26.69 5.22
CA VAL A 345 9.25 -26.14 6.17
C VAL A 345 10.55 -25.75 5.48
N ALA A 346 11.02 -26.54 4.51
CA ALA A 346 12.21 -26.22 3.73
C ALA A 346 12.07 -24.90 2.97
N VAL A 347 10.91 -24.66 2.34
CA VAL A 347 10.61 -23.40 1.64
C VAL A 347 10.60 -22.22 2.61
N MET A 348 9.95 -22.35 3.78
CA MET A 348 9.97 -21.29 4.80
C MET A 348 11.38 -21.01 5.34
N LEU A 349 12.16 -22.07 5.59
CA LEU A 349 13.54 -21.96 6.07
C LEU A 349 14.43 -21.27 5.05
N ALA A 350 14.36 -21.67 3.78
CA ALA A 350 15.11 -21.03 2.69
C ALA A 350 14.76 -19.54 2.58
N PHE A 351 13.49 -19.19 2.71
CA PHE A 351 13.04 -17.79 2.69
C PHE A 351 13.54 -17.00 3.91
N ALA A 352 13.46 -17.58 5.11
CA ALA A 352 13.97 -16.98 6.34
C ALA A 352 15.48 -16.73 6.29
N ILE A 353 16.25 -17.69 5.76
CA ILE A 353 17.70 -17.56 5.53
C ILE A 353 17.96 -16.43 4.53
N LYS A 354 17.28 -16.43 3.36
CA LYS A 354 17.42 -15.38 2.34
C LYS A 354 17.18 -13.99 2.93
N ARG A 355 16.09 -13.78 3.68
CA ARG A 355 15.76 -12.49 4.31
C ARG A 355 16.67 -12.11 5.47
N THR A 356 17.25 -13.09 6.15
CA THR A 356 18.26 -12.85 7.21
C THR A 356 19.59 -12.38 6.62
N LEU A 357 20.02 -12.98 5.50
CA LEU A 357 21.26 -12.61 4.82
C LEU A 357 21.13 -11.29 4.05
N ARG A 358 19.94 -11.00 3.52
CA ARG A 358 19.64 -9.81 2.73
C ARG A 358 18.38 -9.13 3.27
N PRO A 359 18.52 -8.23 4.27
CA PRO A 359 17.39 -7.60 4.93
C PRO A 359 16.63 -6.72 3.93
N PRO A 360 15.32 -6.97 3.72
CA PRO A 360 14.63 -6.38 2.58
C PRO A 360 14.29 -4.91 2.77
N PHE A 361 14.03 -4.47 4.00
CA PHE A 361 13.52 -3.14 4.30
C PHE A 361 14.63 -2.09 4.47
N ARG A 362 14.35 -0.86 4.04
CA ARG A 362 15.19 0.32 4.33
C ARG A 362 15.21 0.62 5.83
N VAL A 363 14.03 0.55 6.48
CA VAL A 363 13.86 0.77 7.92
C VAL A 363 14.35 -0.46 8.71
N GLN A 364 15.32 -0.23 9.60
CA GLN A 364 15.94 -1.31 10.38
C GLN A 364 14.95 -2.01 11.32
N SER A 365 14.02 -1.28 11.94
CA SER A 365 13.00 -1.88 12.82
C SER A 365 12.06 -2.82 12.05
N SER A 366 11.67 -2.47 10.82
CA SER A 366 10.88 -3.34 9.95
C SER A 366 11.67 -4.57 9.50
N ALA A 367 12.97 -4.43 9.20
CA ALA A 367 13.85 -5.55 8.86
C ALA A 367 14.05 -6.53 10.04
N GLN A 368 14.26 -6.01 11.26
CA GLN A 368 14.37 -6.83 12.48
C GLN A 368 13.05 -7.56 12.78
N LEU A 369 11.92 -6.85 12.67
CA LEU A 369 10.59 -7.41 12.85
C LEU A 369 10.34 -8.59 11.89
N ALA A 370 10.62 -8.38 10.60
CA ALA A 370 10.53 -9.43 9.59
C ALA A 370 11.37 -10.66 9.93
N LYS A 371 12.63 -10.46 10.36
CA LYS A 371 13.52 -11.55 10.77
C LYS A 371 12.94 -12.34 11.95
N ILE A 372 12.51 -11.66 13.01
CA ILE A 372 11.93 -12.32 14.21
C ILE A 372 10.74 -13.18 13.81
N ILE A 373 9.87 -12.66 12.95
CA ILE A 373 8.66 -13.32 12.48
C ILE A 373 8.97 -14.52 11.58
N ASP A 374 9.89 -14.38 10.63
CA ASP A 374 10.28 -15.49 9.74
C ASP A 374 10.82 -16.67 10.55
N TRP A 375 11.69 -16.41 11.54
CA TRP A 375 12.22 -17.45 12.42
C TRP A 375 11.16 -18.02 13.38
N ALA A 376 10.17 -17.23 13.79
CA ALA A 376 9.03 -17.73 14.57
C ALA A 376 8.16 -18.70 13.75
N LEU A 377 7.92 -18.41 12.47
CA LEU A 377 7.21 -19.30 11.56
C LEU A 377 8.00 -20.60 11.33
N VAL A 378 9.33 -20.51 11.15
CA VAL A 378 10.20 -21.68 11.03
C VAL A 378 10.16 -22.53 12.31
N ALA A 379 10.20 -21.91 13.49
CA ALA A 379 10.13 -22.62 14.77
C ALA A 379 8.81 -23.39 14.93
N ASN A 380 7.66 -22.78 14.56
CA ASN A 380 6.39 -23.49 14.48
C ASN A 380 6.40 -24.58 13.39
N GLY A 381 7.08 -24.32 12.27
CA GLY A 381 7.32 -25.27 11.19
C GLY A 381 8.08 -26.52 11.64
N VAL A 382 9.00 -26.44 12.61
CA VAL A 382 9.68 -27.64 13.15
C VAL A 382 8.67 -28.62 13.77
N PHE A 383 7.66 -28.12 14.49
CA PHE A 383 6.60 -28.98 15.04
C PHE A 383 5.72 -29.59 13.95
N VAL A 384 5.47 -28.87 12.85
CA VAL A 384 4.86 -29.42 11.64
C VAL A 384 5.72 -30.57 11.10
N LEU A 385 7.03 -30.36 10.94
CA LEU A 385 7.95 -31.34 10.37
C LEU A 385 7.94 -32.65 11.18
N LEU A 386 8.02 -32.54 12.51
CA LEU A 386 8.01 -33.69 13.41
C LEU A 386 6.67 -34.46 13.33
N SER A 387 5.56 -33.72 13.30
CA SER A 387 4.21 -34.32 13.28
C SER A 387 3.89 -34.96 11.93
N ALA A 388 4.24 -34.30 10.83
CA ALA A 388 3.98 -34.75 9.47
C ALA A 388 4.79 -36.01 9.11
N ASN A 389 6.00 -36.15 9.65
CA ASN A 389 6.84 -37.35 9.49
C ASN A 389 6.52 -38.46 10.51
N GLY A 390 5.52 -38.27 11.38
CA GLY A 390 5.12 -39.30 12.35
C GLY A 390 6.19 -39.64 13.39
N VAL A 391 7.09 -38.70 13.70
CA VAL A 391 8.16 -38.92 14.67
C VAL A 391 7.55 -39.15 16.06
N ARG A 392 7.80 -40.33 16.64
CA ARG A 392 7.38 -40.65 18.00
C ARG A 392 8.47 -40.20 18.97
N SER A 393 8.24 -39.07 19.65
CA SER A 393 9.17 -38.49 20.60
C SER A 393 8.39 -37.95 21.80
N ALA A 394 9.07 -37.76 22.93
CA ALA A 394 8.50 -37.06 24.08
C ALA A 394 7.99 -35.65 23.71
N LEU A 395 8.53 -35.03 22.66
CA LEU A 395 8.09 -33.73 22.14
C LEU A 395 6.79 -33.77 21.32
N THR A 396 6.40 -34.93 20.80
CA THR A 396 5.19 -35.09 19.97
C THR A 396 3.99 -35.63 20.76
N VAL A 397 4.17 -35.90 22.06
CA VAL A 397 3.04 -36.17 22.97
C VAL A 397 2.19 -34.90 23.07
N ALA A 398 0.86 -35.02 22.95
CA ALA A 398 -0.01 -33.85 22.80
C ALA A 398 0.12 -32.82 23.94
N THR A 399 0.31 -33.27 25.19
CA THR A 399 0.49 -32.39 26.35
C THR A 399 1.80 -31.63 26.30
N THR A 400 2.93 -32.31 26.06
CA THR A 400 4.26 -31.70 25.95
C THR A 400 4.34 -30.80 24.73
N MET A 401 3.81 -31.24 23.59
CA MET A 401 3.73 -30.46 22.35
C MET A 401 2.95 -29.15 22.56
N THR A 402 1.81 -29.21 23.27
CA THR A 402 1.04 -28.00 23.61
C THR A 402 1.88 -27.04 24.45
N SER A 403 2.57 -27.55 25.48
CA SER A 403 3.43 -26.73 26.34
C SER A 403 4.61 -26.11 25.57
N CYS A 404 5.23 -26.87 24.66
CA CYS A 404 6.31 -26.38 23.81
C CYS A 404 5.83 -25.31 22.83
N LEU A 405 4.70 -25.54 22.14
CA LEU A 405 4.09 -24.56 21.25
C LEU A 405 3.70 -23.28 22.01
N LEU A 406 3.11 -23.43 23.20
CA LEU A 406 2.78 -22.30 24.05
C LEU A 406 4.04 -21.51 24.44
N LEU A 407 5.07 -22.20 24.94
CA LEU A 407 6.32 -21.57 25.33
C LEU A 407 6.97 -20.81 24.17
N VAL A 408 7.11 -21.45 23.01
CA VAL A 408 7.71 -20.84 21.81
C VAL A 408 6.92 -19.60 21.39
N ASN A 409 5.60 -19.69 21.27
CA ASN A 409 4.79 -18.56 20.82
C ASN A 409 4.69 -17.45 21.86
N VAL A 410 4.67 -17.75 23.17
CA VAL A 410 4.75 -16.73 24.23
C VAL A 410 6.08 -16.00 24.20
N CYS A 411 7.20 -16.71 24.05
CA CYS A 411 8.52 -16.10 23.90
C CYS A 411 8.57 -15.19 22.65
N VAL A 412 8.03 -15.66 21.52
CA VAL A 412 7.92 -14.85 20.30
C VAL A 412 7.07 -13.60 20.53
N LEU A 413 5.91 -13.73 21.19
CA LEU A 413 5.04 -12.59 21.50
C LEU A 413 5.73 -11.57 22.40
N ILE A 414 6.52 -12.00 23.37
CA ILE A 414 7.31 -11.10 24.23
C ILE A 414 8.35 -10.35 23.39
N VAL A 415 9.14 -11.07 22.58
CA VAL A 415 10.17 -10.47 21.71
C VAL A 415 9.53 -9.51 20.70
N LEU A 416 8.42 -9.90 20.11
CA LEU A 416 7.63 -9.09 19.19
C LEU A 416 7.09 -7.83 19.87
N GLY A 417 6.51 -7.97 21.07
CA GLY A 417 6.01 -6.88 21.89
C GLY A 417 7.12 -5.88 22.22
N VAL A 418 8.30 -6.35 22.62
CA VAL A 418 9.47 -5.50 22.87
C VAL A 418 9.92 -4.78 21.59
N ALA A 419 9.94 -5.46 20.44
CA ALA A 419 10.31 -4.86 19.16
C ALA A 419 9.31 -3.77 18.71
N LEU A 420 8.01 -4.01 18.90
CA LEU A 420 6.95 -3.04 18.60
C LEU A 420 6.96 -1.88 19.59
N LEU A 421 7.14 -2.12 20.89
CA LEU A 421 7.29 -1.07 21.90
C LEU A 421 8.51 -0.20 21.64
N ARG A 422 9.64 -0.78 21.24
CA ARG A 422 10.80 -0.02 20.78
C ARG A 422 10.47 0.83 19.55
N SER A 423 9.71 0.30 18.60
CA SER A 423 9.24 1.04 17.42
C SER A 423 8.31 2.20 17.81
N VAL A 424 7.37 2.00 18.74
CA VAL A 424 6.50 3.05 19.29
C VAL A 424 7.33 4.10 20.03
N HIS A 425 8.30 3.68 20.83
CA HIS A 425 9.15 4.59 21.59
C HIS A 425 10.04 5.44 20.68
N GLN A 426 10.65 4.82 19.67
CA GLN A 426 11.38 5.52 18.60
C GLN A 426 10.47 6.52 17.87
N TRP A 427 9.26 6.10 17.52
CA TRP A 427 8.26 6.95 16.88
C TRP A 427 7.83 8.13 17.77
N ARG A 428 7.58 7.91 19.06
CA ARG A 428 7.18 8.96 20.01
C ARG A 428 8.34 9.94 20.29
N ASN A 429 9.54 9.42 20.50
CA ASN A 429 10.74 10.25 20.71
C ASN A 429 11.06 11.12 19.48
N ARG A 430 10.62 10.72 18.28
CA ARG A 430 10.68 11.50 17.04
C ARG A 430 10.01 12.87 17.18
N PHE A 431 8.89 12.94 17.89
CA PHE A 431 8.18 14.20 18.12
C PHE A 431 8.93 15.09 19.12
N LYS A 432 9.63 14.47 20.09
CA LYS A 432 10.28 15.19 21.20
C LYS A 432 11.72 15.64 20.89
N SER A 433 12.49 14.90 20.09
CA SER A 433 13.90 15.20 19.83
C SER A 433 14.15 15.69 18.40
N ARG A 434 14.73 16.88 18.26
CA ARG A 434 15.21 17.43 16.97
C ARG A 434 16.39 16.64 16.39
N HIS A 435 17.11 15.84 17.20
CA HIS A 435 18.33 15.14 16.77
C HIS A 435 18.13 13.66 16.37
N MET A 436 17.08 12.95 16.82
CA MET A 436 16.85 11.52 16.50
C MET A 436 16.16 11.27 15.14
N VAL A 437 16.19 12.27 14.29
CA VAL A 437 15.37 12.37 13.08
C VAL A 437 15.90 11.49 11.93
N ARG A 438 17.14 10.98 12.02
CA ARG A 438 17.83 10.21 10.98
C ARG A 438 17.34 8.76 10.75
N GLU A 439 16.60 8.13 11.67
CA GLU A 439 16.48 6.65 11.66
C GLU A 439 15.12 6.05 11.25
N CYS A 440 14.02 6.80 11.22
CA CYS A 440 12.68 6.17 11.20
C CYS A 440 11.98 6.09 9.83
N TRP A 441 12.23 7.03 8.92
CA TRP A 441 11.85 6.94 7.51
C TRP A 441 12.79 7.85 6.70
N PRO A 442 13.31 7.41 5.55
CA PRO A 442 14.36 8.16 4.84
C PRO A 442 13.96 9.57 4.43
N THR A 443 12.67 9.79 4.14
CA THR A 443 12.14 11.10 3.72
C THR A 443 11.01 11.56 4.64
N HIS A 444 11.17 12.71 5.25
CA HIS A 444 10.19 13.27 6.17
C HIS A 444 10.42 14.78 6.27
N GLU A 445 9.45 15.52 6.80
CA GLU A 445 9.44 16.99 6.85
C GLU A 445 10.65 17.61 7.61
N ARG A 446 11.40 16.80 8.35
CA ARG A 446 12.61 17.22 9.10
C ARG A 446 13.92 16.70 8.50
N MET A 447 13.90 16.28 7.24
CA MET A 447 15.10 15.85 6.54
C MET A 447 16.11 17.02 6.50
N GLY A 448 17.41 16.74 6.70
CA GLY A 448 18.44 17.78 6.61
C GLY A 448 18.36 18.57 5.31
N ALA A 449 18.13 17.87 4.18
CA ALA A 449 17.88 18.51 2.88
C ALA A 449 16.73 19.55 2.89
N VAL A 450 15.69 19.36 3.73
CA VAL A 450 14.59 20.31 3.88
C VAL A 450 14.90 21.42 4.88
N ILE A 451 15.47 21.06 6.04
CA ILE A 451 15.75 22.01 7.12
C ILE A 451 16.94 22.90 6.78
N ASP A 452 18.03 22.33 6.32
CA ASP A 452 19.31 23.01 6.11
C ASP A 452 19.23 24.01 4.94
N TYR A 453 18.29 23.79 4.00
CA TYR A 453 18.12 24.59 2.79
C TYR A 453 16.76 25.30 2.72
N GLU A 454 16.04 25.51 3.84
CA GLU A 454 14.64 25.95 3.82
C GLU A 454 14.36 27.16 2.90
N MET A 455 15.19 28.21 2.96
CA MET A 455 15.00 29.40 2.11
C MET A 455 15.26 29.13 0.63
N LEU A 456 16.33 28.40 0.30
CA LEU A 456 16.66 28.02 -1.07
C LEU A 456 15.62 27.06 -1.64
N LEU A 457 15.11 26.15 -0.81
CA LEU A 457 14.10 25.18 -1.18
C LEU A 457 12.80 25.87 -1.60
N ARG A 458 12.35 26.91 -0.89
CA ARG A 458 11.17 27.70 -1.31
C ARG A 458 11.39 28.30 -2.69
N LYS A 459 12.53 28.97 -2.90
CA LYS A 459 12.90 29.55 -4.19
C LYS A 459 12.87 28.50 -5.32
N TRP A 460 13.45 27.33 -5.08
CA TRP A 460 13.46 26.24 -6.07
C TRP A 460 12.06 25.68 -6.34
N VAL A 461 11.24 25.48 -5.30
CA VAL A 461 9.86 24.99 -5.44
C VAL A 461 9.00 26.00 -6.21
N ASP A 462 9.12 27.29 -5.90
CA ASP A 462 8.41 28.36 -6.59
C ASP A 462 8.82 28.42 -8.07
N ALA A 463 10.13 28.29 -8.36
CA ALA A 463 10.62 28.21 -9.74
C ALA A 463 10.06 27.00 -10.50
N ILE A 464 9.98 25.83 -9.84
CA ILE A 464 9.38 24.62 -10.43
C ILE A 464 7.89 24.81 -10.71
N GLN A 465 7.13 25.38 -9.75
CA GLN A 465 5.70 25.62 -9.92
C GLN A 465 5.44 26.63 -11.05
N GLN A 466 6.17 27.75 -11.05
CA GLN A 466 6.10 28.75 -12.12
C GLN A 466 6.40 28.14 -13.48
N ALA A 467 7.44 27.32 -13.57
CA ALA A 467 7.81 26.65 -14.82
C ALA A 467 6.72 25.69 -15.30
N LYS A 468 6.09 24.93 -14.40
CA LYS A 468 4.97 24.04 -14.74
C LYS A 468 3.75 24.82 -15.24
N ASP A 469 3.41 25.92 -14.59
CA ASP A 469 2.28 26.76 -14.99
C ASP A 469 2.49 27.39 -16.37
N VAL A 470 3.69 27.94 -16.62
CA VAL A 470 4.05 28.52 -17.93
C VAL A 470 4.08 27.44 -19.01
N THR A 471 4.64 26.27 -18.71
CA THR A 471 4.67 25.14 -19.65
C THR A 471 3.26 24.66 -19.99
N LEU A 472 2.40 24.50 -19.00
CA LEU A 472 1.01 24.11 -19.22
C LEU A 472 0.27 25.13 -20.09
N LYS A 473 0.45 26.44 -19.82
CA LYS A 473 -0.10 27.51 -20.66
C LYS A 473 0.43 27.42 -22.09
N ALA A 474 1.74 27.21 -22.28
CA ALA A 474 2.35 27.10 -23.60
C ALA A 474 1.86 25.87 -24.39
N LEU A 475 1.59 24.75 -23.72
CA LEU A 475 1.05 23.54 -24.33
C LEU A 475 -0.43 23.67 -24.74
N LEU A 476 -1.19 24.54 -24.08
CA LEU A 476 -2.58 24.83 -24.44
C LEU A 476 -2.71 25.80 -25.63
N VAL A 477 -1.60 26.42 -26.04
CA VAL A 477 -1.56 27.40 -27.14
C VAL A 477 -0.86 26.78 -28.35
N THR A 478 -1.33 27.15 -29.55
CA THR A 478 -0.71 26.73 -30.82
C THR A 478 0.78 27.11 -30.84
N PRO A 479 1.70 26.25 -31.34
CA PRO A 479 3.14 26.51 -31.28
C PRO A 479 3.58 27.93 -31.71
N SER A 480 2.97 28.46 -32.78
CA SER A 480 3.24 29.80 -33.32
C SER A 480 2.83 30.97 -32.41
N MET A 481 1.98 30.74 -31.42
CA MET A 481 1.48 31.75 -30.47
C MET A 481 2.13 31.64 -29.09
N ARG A 482 3.09 30.72 -28.89
CA ARG A 482 3.83 30.61 -27.63
C ARG A 482 4.73 31.83 -27.44
N SER A 483 4.75 32.38 -26.24
CA SER A 483 5.60 33.53 -25.88
C SER A 483 7.04 33.06 -25.60
N PRO A 484 8.01 33.33 -26.50
CA PRO A 484 9.40 32.96 -26.26
C PRO A 484 10.00 33.72 -25.09
N ASP A 485 9.55 34.95 -24.83
CA ASP A 485 10.07 35.79 -23.75
C ASP A 485 9.74 35.23 -22.37
N GLU A 486 8.50 34.76 -22.18
CA GLU A 486 8.06 34.11 -20.93
C GLU A 486 8.83 32.81 -20.69
N LEU A 487 8.94 31.96 -21.72
CA LEU A 487 9.69 30.71 -21.65
C LEU A 487 11.17 30.96 -21.38
N GLY A 488 11.79 31.95 -22.02
CA GLY A 488 13.18 32.34 -21.81
C GLY A 488 13.45 32.91 -20.42
N ALA A 489 12.50 33.66 -19.85
CA ALA A 489 12.61 34.16 -18.47
C ALA A 489 12.56 33.01 -17.44
N VAL A 490 11.62 32.08 -17.61
CA VAL A 490 11.53 30.86 -16.78
C VAL A 490 12.77 30.00 -16.92
N LEU A 491 13.28 29.82 -18.15
CA LEU A 491 14.47 29.02 -18.42
C LEU A 491 15.69 29.54 -17.65
N ARG A 492 15.94 30.86 -17.69
CA ARG A 492 17.04 31.50 -16.93
C ARG A 492 16.88 31.33 -15.42
N ASN A 493 15.65 31.44 -14.90
CA ASN A 493 15.38 31.25 -13.48
C ASN A 493 15.63 29.79 -13.05
N LEU A 494 15.18 28.82 -13.85
CA LEU A 494 15.43 27.40 -13.62
C LEU A 494 16.93 27.07 -13.69
N GLU A 495 17.67 27.66 -14.63
CA GLU A 495 19.11 27.44 -14.77
C GLU A 495 19.87 27.92 -13.52
N ALA A 496 19.57 29.13 -13.04
CA ALA A 496 20.14 29.64 -11.80
C ALA A 496 19.79 28.76 -10.58
N CYS A 497 18.53 28.32 -10.47
CA CYS A 497 18.11 27.43 -9.39
C CYS A 497 18.77 26.04 -9.49
N ARG A 498 18.95 25.50 -10.70
CA ARG A 498 19.62 24.22 -10.95
C ARG A 498 21.07 24.29 -10.49
N ASP A 499 21.80 25.34 -10.88
CA ASP A 499 23.21 25.48 -10.56
C ASP A 499 23.42 25.60 -9.04
N GLU A 500 22.59 26.41 -8.36
CA GLU A 500 22.57 26.49 -6.89
C GLU A 500 22.29 25.13 -6.22
N ALA A 501 21.37 24.34 -6.79
CA ALA A 501 21.02 23.02 -6.28
C ALA A 501 22.13 21.98 -6.53
N LEU A 502 22.82 22.04 -7.69
CA LEU A 502 23.95 21.18 -8.02
C LEU A 502 25.17 21.48 -7.13
N ASP A 503 25.48 22.76 -6.93
CA ASP A 503 26.56 23.20 -6.04
C ASP A 503 26.32 22.75 -4.58
N SER A 504 25.05 22.64 -4.19
CA SER A 504 24.62 22.15 -2.89
C SER A 504 24.48 20.62 -2.79
N ASP A 505 24.75 19.88 -3.87
CA ASP A 505 24.47 18.44 -4.02
C ASP A 505 23.02 18.04 -3.61
N HIS A 506 22.06 18.92 -3.86
CA HIS A 506 20.70 18.79 -3.36
C HIS A 506 19.86 17.78 -4.18
N LEU A 507 18.89 17.13 -3.52
CA LEU A 507 18.05 16.09 -4.13
C LEU A 507 17.13 16.58 -5.26
N LEU A 508 16.78 17.87 -5.28
CA LEU A 508 15.95 18.47 -6.33
C LEU A 508 16.73 18.87 -7.58
N ALA A 509 18.06 18.78 -7.56
CA ALA A 509 18.88 19.17 -8.72
C ALA A 509 18.53 18.35 -9.97
N GLU A 510 18.19 17.08 -9.81
CA GLU A 510 17.75 16.19 -10.91
C GLU A 510 16.40 16.65 -11.49
N GLN A 511 15.40 16.96 -10.63
CA GLN A 511 14.11 17.46 -11.07
C GLN A 511 14.22 18.81 -11.80
N LEU A 512 15.03 19.72 -11.27
CA LEU A 512 15.30 21.01 -11.92
C LEU A 512 15.96 20.82 -13.28
N SER A 513 16.87 19.85 -13.40
CA SER A 513 17.53 19.52 -14.67
C SER A 513 16.55 18.93 -15.69
N GLU A 514 15.69 18.00 -15.27
CA GLU A 514 14.62 17.42 -16.12
C GLU A 514 13.67 18.51 -16.63
N LEU A 515 13.22 19.41 -15.74
CA LEU A 515 12.29 20.48 -16.10
C LEU A 515 12.95 21.54 -16.99
N LEU A 516 14.22 21.87 -16.74
CA LEU A 516 14.99 22.79 -17.57
C LEU A 516 15.11 22.27 -19.01
N LEU A 517 15.42 20.98 -19.19
CA LEU A 517 15.47 20.36 -20.51
C LEU A 517 14.13 20.46 -21.24
N PHE A 518 13.04 20.14 -20.55
CA PHE A 518 11.69 20.20 -21.13
C PHE A 518 11.26 21.64 -21.51
N VAL A 519 11.53 22.62 -20.65
CA VAL A 519 11.25 24.04 -20.94
C VAL A 519 12.12 24.54 -22.09
N ASN A 520 13.39 24.10 -22.17
CA ASN A 520 14.29 24.46 -23.25
C ASN A 520 13.81 23.92 -24.60
N GLU A 521 13.33 22.68 -24.66
CA GLU A 521 12.74 22.10 -25.87
C GLU A 521 11.55 22.93 -26.36
N LEU A 522 10.63 23.29 -25.45
CA LEU A 522 9.47 24.14 -25.78
C LEU A 522 9.88 25.55 -26.21
N TYR A 523 10.94 26.11 -25.61
CA TYR A 523 11.48 27.41 -25.98
C TYR A 523 12.08 27.40 -27.39
N VAL A 524 12.88 26.39 -27.73
CA VAL A 524 13.45 26.22 -29.09
C VAL A 524 12.35 26.01 -30.12
N GLU A 525 11.32 25.22 -29.80
CA GLU A 525 10.15 25.04 -30.66
C GLU A 525 9.41 26.36 -30.87
N ALA A 526 9.19 27.15 -29.81
CA ALA A 526 8.55 28.46 -29.91
C ALA A 526 9.37 29.43 -30.79
N LEU A 527 10.70 29.49 -30.63
CA LEU A 527 11.56 30.33 -31.45
C LEU A 527 11.54 29.95 -32.94
N SER A 528 11.49 28.66 -33.24
CA SER A 528 11.49 28.18 -34.63
C SER A 528 10.14 28.33 -35.33
N THR A 529 9.03 28.25 -34.58
CA THR A 529 7.66 28.28 -35.13
C THR A 529 6.98 29.63 -35.05
N ASN A 530 7.46 30.56 -34.21
CA ASN A 530 6.84 31.86 -34.05
C ASN A 530 7.29 32.83 -35.17
N PRO A 531 6.41 33.17 -36.14
CA PRO A 531 6.76 34.04 -37.26
C PRO A 531 7.03 35.49 -36.83
N PHE A 532 6.52 35.89 -35.66
CA PHE A 532 6.65 37.23 -35.11
C PHE A 532 8.01 37.49 -34.47
N HIS A 533 8.81 36.44 -34.19
CA HIS A 533 10.14 36.62 -33.62
C HIS A 533 11.19 36.97 -34.71
N ASN A 534 11.05 36.42 -35.91
CA ASN A 534 12.00 36.65 -37.00
C ASN A 534 11.68 37.90 -37.83
N THR A 535 10.43 38.35 -37.81
CA THR A 535 10.06 39.63 -38.39
C THR A 535 10.22 40.67 -37.29
N LYS A 536 11.15 41.62 -37.45
CA LYS A 536 11.19 42.84 -36.62
C LYS A 536 9.94 43.67 -36.92
N ILE A 537 8.77 43.16 -36.53
CA ILE A 537 7.52 43.89 -36.57
C ILE A 537 7.71 45.01 -35.57
N SER A 538 7.63 46.25 -36.06
CA SER A 538 7.86 47.40 -35.21
C SER A 538 6.79 47.44 -34.11
N HIS A 539 7.12 48.00 -32.93
CA HIS A 539 6.14 48.18 -31.86
C HIS A 539 4.87 48.92 -32.34
N GLU A 540 5.00 49.76 -33.37
CA GLU A 540 3.88 50.43 -34.04
C GLU A 540 2.94 49.47 -34.76
N GLU A 541 3.47 48.51 -35.52
CA GLU A 541 2.66 47.52 -36.25
C GLU A 541 1.94 46.57 -35.29
N LEU A 542 2.58 46.19 -34.18
CA LEU A 542 1.97 45.38 -33.12
C LEU A 542 0.87 46.15 -32.38
N ALA A 543 1.08 47.44 -32.11
CA ALA A 543 0.05 48.31 -31.53
C ALA A 543 -1.14 48.49 -32.48
N GLN A 544 -0.90 48.62 -33.78
CA GLN A 544 -1.95 48.67 -34.80
C GLN A 544 -2.70 47.34 -34.93
N LEU A 545 -2.01 46.20 -34.86
CA LEU A 545 -2.64 44.88 -34.89
C LEU A 545 -3.52 44.64 -33.63
N SER A 546 -3.03 45.05 -32.46
CA SER A 546 -3.78 45.01 -31.20
C SER A 546 -5.02 45.90 -31.25
N GLN A 547 -4.89 47.15 -31.74
CA GLN A 547 -6.03 48.05 -31.92
C GLN A 547 -7.05 47.51 -32.93
N THR A 548 -6.60 46.87 -34.01
CA THR A 548 -7.52 46.30 -35.01
C THR A 548 -8.23 45.04 -34.52
N LEU A 549 -7.58 44.21 -33.69
CA LEU A 549 -8.22 43.08 -33.02
C LEU A 549 -9.25 43.55 -31.99
N ASN A 550 -8.89 44.52 -31.13
CA ASN A 550 -9.83 45.09 -30.15
C ASN A 550 -11.04 45.75 -30.84
N ARG A 551 -10.84 46.49 -31.95
CA ARG A 551 -11.94 47.02 -32.76
C ARG A 551 -12.84 45.93 -33.34
N ARG A 552 -12.30 44.76 -33.68
CA ARG A 552 -13.08 43.63 -34.20
C ARG A 552 -13.90 42.95 -33.11
N ASP A 553 -13.37 42.84 -31.90
CA ASP A 553 -14.12 42.35 -30.75
C ASP A 553 -15.18 43.35 -30.29
N ASP A 554 -14.90 44.65 -30.30
CA ASP A 554 -15.90 45.69 -30.05
C ASP A 554 -17.02 45.66 -31.10
N HIS A 555 -16.69 45.43 -32.38
CA HIS A 555 -17.70 45.27 -33.43
C HIS A 555 -18.52 43.97 -33.30
N ARG A 556 -17.93 42.86 -32.82
CA ARG A 556 -18.66 41.64 -32.48
C ARG A 556 -19.56 41.82 -31.27
N SER A 557 -19.14 42.64 -30.31
CA SER A 557 -19.90 42.97 -29.09
C SER A 557 -21.06 43.93 -29.37
N ALA A 558 -20.87 44.86 -30.32
CA ALA A 558 -21.86 45.86 -30.70
C ALA A 558 -22.94 45.34 -31.68
N ASN A 559 -22.71 44.21 -32.36
CA ASN A 559 -23.68 43.53 -33.22
C ASN A 559 -23.96 42.09 -32.73
N PRO A 560 -24.77 41.89 -31.68
CA PRO A 560 -25.19 40.55 -31.24
C PRO A 560 -26.20 39.87 -32.18
N VAL A 561 -26.57 40.51 -33.30
CA VAL A 561 -27.60 40.04 -34.22
C VAL A 561 -26.97 39.25 -35.37
N GLN A 562 -26.77 37.94 -35.19
CA GLN A 562 -26.96 36.90 -36.25
C GLN A 562 -26.54 35.46 -35.87
N THR A 563 -26.05 35.16 -34.67
CA THR A 563 -25.75 33.74 -34.30
C THR A 563 -26.94 32.95 -33.75
N SER A 564 -28.12 33.57 -33.65
CA SER A 564 -29.38 32.91 -33.27
C SER A 564 -30.04 32.07 -34.38
N SER A 565 -29.58 32.16 -35.64
CA SER A 565 -30.25 31.45 -36.75
C SER A 565 -29.68 30.06 -37.08
N TYR A 566 -28.57 29.65 -36.46
CA TYR A 566 -27.99 28.30 -36.67
C TYR A 566 -28.23 27.34 -35.52
N ARG A 567 -28.94 27.73 -34.46
CA ARG A 567 -29.25 26.84 -33.33
C ARG A 567 -30.57 26.06 -33.46
N ASN A 568 -31.37 26.35 -34.49
CA ASN A 568 -32.67 25.70 -34.71
C ASN A 568 -32.70 24.71 -35.90
N MET A 569 -31.56 24.38 -36.53
CA MET A 569 -31.55 23.36 -37.61
C MET A 569 -30.99 21.99 -37.22
N ASP A 570 -30.44 21.83 -36.01
CA ASP A 570 -29.87 20.53 -35.57
C ASP A 570 -30.79 19.71 -34.66
N GLU A 571 -31.99 20.20 -34.33
CA GLU A 571 -32.97 19.45 -33.51
C GLU A 571 -34.05 18.69 -34.33
N GLU A 572 -34.10 18.84 -35.65
CA GLU A 572 -35.09 18.17 -36.50
C GLU A 572 -34.57 16.92 -37.26
N GLN A 573 -33.32 16.49 -37.05
CA GLN A 573 -32.73 15.37 -37.80
C GLN A 573 -32.31 14.15 -36.97
N TYR A 574 -32.74 14.07 -35.70
CA TYR A 574 -32.67 12.85 -34.89
C TYR A 574 -33.99 12.66 -34.11
N SER A 575 -35.05 12.31 -34.84
CA SER A 575 -36.18 11.53 -34.33
C SER A 575 -36.29 10.22 -35.09
#